data_AF-A0A7J7CT37-F1
#
_entry.id   AF-A0A7J7CT37-F1
#
_cell.length_a   1.000
_cell.length_b   1.000
_cell.length_c   1.000
_cell.angle_alpha   90.00
_cell.angle_beta   90.00
_cell.angle_gamma   90.00
#
_symmetry.space_group_name_H-M   'P 1'
#
loop_
_entity.id
_entity.type
_entity.pdbx_description
1 polymer ?
#
loop_
_entity_poly.entity_id
_entity_poly.type
_entity_poly.pdbx_seq_one_letter_code
_entity_poly.pdbx_strand_id
1 'polypeptide(L)'
;MATNGFNSPLPKSYLKQKHMLDMQNKAVVHALLKELVMGHTQTAAKFLESDLEWWFHGPPQCQYMMSVLTGKSVHTDFRFKPRRIEVVGDYVIAEGWEEENAYWVHVWTLKDHAIIQLTEYFNTWLSVRNIRPSNGEVGMKAIPCGRANPRTLHTAPYQGFY
;
A
#
# COMPACT_ATOMS: atom_id res chain seq x y z
N MET A 1 43.58 -13.63 12.84
CA MET A 1 42.26 -14.04 13.34
C MET A 1 41.35 -12.81 13.31
N ALA A 2 40.45 -12.70 12.34
CA ALA A 2 39.53 -11.56 12.22
C ALA A 2 38.23 -11.92 12.93
N THR A 3 37.87 -11.18 13.97
CA THR A 3 36.62 -11.38 14.71
C THR A 3 35.45 -10.83 13.90
N ASN A 4 34.51 -11.70 13.54
CA ASN A 4 33.23 -11.36 12.94
C ASN A 4 32.41 -10.46 13.88
N GLY A 5 32.50 -9.15 13.70
CA GLY A 5 31.81 -8.12 14.51
C GLY A 5 30.37 -7.81 14.09
N PHE A 6 29.65 -8.74 13.48
CA PHE A 6 28.31 -8.47 12.93
C PHE A 6 27.28 -9.51 13.36
N ASN A 7 26.91 -9.50 14.64
CA ASN A 7 25.62 -10.05 15.10
C ASN A 7 25.23 -9.62 16.53
N SER A 8 25.51 -8.37 16.91
CA SER A 8 24.99 -7.83 18.18
C SER A 8 23.52 -7.42 17.98
N PRO A 9 22.56 -7.91 18.79
CA PRO A 9 21.17 -7.49 18.73
C PRO A 9 21.05 -5.97 18.86
N LEU A 10 20.17 -5.35 18.07
CA LEU A 10 19.92 -3.91 18.15
C LEU A 10 19.53 -3.51 19.60
N PRO A 11 19.96 -2.33 20.08
CA PRO A 11 19.62 -1.87 21.43
C PRO A 11 18.10 -1.79 21.66
N LYS A 12 17.63 -2.13 22.86
CA LYS A 12 16.20 -2.07 23.22
C LYS A 12 15.58 -0.67 23.02
N SER A 13 16.37 0.39 23.22
CA SER A 13 15.94 1.78 22.99
C SER A 13 15.57 2.04 21.52
N TYR A 14 16.36 1.52 20.58
CA TYR A 14 16.11 1.64 19.15
C TYR A 14 14.81 0.93 18.75
N LEU A 15 14.60 -0.29 19.25
CA LEU A 15 13.37 -1.05 18.99
C LEU A 15 12.12 -0.33 19.53
N LYS A 16 12.23 0.29 20.72
CA LYS A 16 11.14 1.07 21.30
C LYS A 16 10.82 2.32 20.46
N GLN A 17 11.85 3.05 20.03
CA GLN A 17 11.68 4.24 19.20
C GLN A 17 11.06 3.89 17.84
N LYS A 18 11.55 2.83 17.20
CA LYS A 18 10.98 2.32 15.95
C LYS A 18 9.50 1.95 16.11
N HIS A 19 9.15 1.20 17.16
CA HIS A 19 7.75 0.83 17.41
C HIS A 19 6.85 2.05 17.65
N MET A 20 7.35 3.09 18.32
CA MET A 20 6.61 4.34 18.49
C MET A 20 6.38 5.05 17.15
N LEU A 21 7.41 5.11 16.29
CA LEU A 21 7.31 5.68 14.94
C LEU A 21 6.31 4.89 14.08
N ASP A 22 6.37 3.56 14.12
CA ASP A 22 5.45 2.70 13.38
C ASP A 22 3.99 2.97 13.80
N MET A 23 3.71 3.11 15.10
CA MET A 23 2.38 3.46 15.60
C MET A 23 1.92 4.83 15.13
N GLN A 24 2.82 5.83 15.08
CA GLN A 24 2.50 7.17 14.59
C GLN A 24 2.18 7.17 13.10
N ASN A 25 3.01 6.52 12.28
CA ASN A 25 2.79 6.44 10.84
C ASN A 25 1.48 5.71 10.51
N LYS A 26 1.20 4.61 11.22
CA LYS A 26 -0.08 3.90 11.10
C LYS A 26 -1.26 4.80 11.45
N ALA A 27 -1.15 5.61 12.51
CA ALA A 27 -2.21 6.52 12.94
C ALA A 27 -2.48 7.63 11.90
N VAL A 28 -1.44 8.18 11.26
CA VAL A 28 -1.58 9.19 10.19
C VAL A 28 -2.38 8.60 9.01
N VAL A 29 -1.98 7.44 8.50
CA VAL A 29 -2.67 6.82 7.36
C VAL A 29 -4.08 6.36 7.71
N HIS A 30 -4.28 5.85 8.93
CA HIS A 30 -5.61 5.51 9.40
C HIS A 30 -6.52 6.75 9.49
N ALA A 31 -6.00 7.88 9.96
CA ALA A 31 -6.74 9.14 9.98
C ALA A 31 -7.09 9.63 8.58
N LEU A 32 -6.12 9.60 7.65
CA LEU A 32 -6.35 9.93 6.23
C LEU A 32 -7.50 9.08 5.65
N LEU A 33 -7.40 7.75 5.76
CA LEU A 33 -8.41 6.83 5.22
C LEU A 33 -9.78 7.05 5.87
N LYS A 34 -9.82 7.38 7.17
CA LYS A 34 -11.06 7.70 7.87
C LYS A 34 -11.72 8.97 7.31
N GLU A 35 -10.97 10.04 7.10
CA GLU A 35 -11.49 11.27 6.48
C GLU A 35 -11.98 11.01 5.06
N LEU A 36 -11.26 10.18 4.29
CA LEU A 36 -11.68 9.77 2.95
C LEU A 36 -13.01 9.03 2.98
N VAL A 37 -13.22 8.08 3.90
CA VAL A 37 -14.48 7.33 4.07
C VAL A 37 -15.65 8.24 4.50
N MET A 38 -15.38 9.35 5.17
CA MET A 38 -16.39 10.34 5.54
C MET A 38 -16.66 11.34 4.41
N GLY A 39 -15.92 11.28 3.30
CA GLY A 39 -16.00 12.24 2.21
C GLY A 39 -15.36 13.61 2.52
N HIS A 40 -14.60 13.72 3.60
CA HIS A 40 -13.93 14.96 4.01
C HIS A 40 -12.59 15.15 3.27
N THR A 41 -12.63 15.22 1.94
CA THR A 41 -11.43 15.27 1.09
C THR A 41 -10.49 16.43 1.42
N GLN A 42 -11.02 17.59 1.81
CA GLN A 42 -10.20 18.74 2.24
C GLN A 42 -9.45 18.48 3.55
N THR A 43 -10.04 17.74 4.49
CA THR A 43 -9.38 17.35 5.74
C THR A 43 -8.36 16.26 5.47
N ALA A 44 -8.69 15.29 4.61
CA ALA A 44 -7.80 14.24 4.15
C ALA A 44 -6.54 14.82 3.49
N ALA A 45 -6.67 15.86 2.68
CA ALA A 45 -5.55 16.51 2.00
C ALA A 45 -4.49 17.08 2.96
N LYS A 46 -4.82 17.36 4.23
CA LYS A 46 -3.88 17.89 5.23
C LYS A 46 -2.81 16.87 5.65
N PHE A 47 -3.01 15.59 5.39
CA PHE A 47 -2.03 14.53 5.68
C PHE A 47 -1.06 14.29 4.52
N LEU A 48 -1.32 14.89 3.37
CA LEU A 48 -0.56 14.72 2.13
C LEU A 48 0.37 15.92 1.94
N GLU A 49 1.59 15.66 1.47
CA GLU A 49 2.44 16.73 0.97
C GLU A 49 1.88 17.36 -0.31
N SER A 50 2.22 18.63 -0.54
CA SER A 50 1.73 19.39 -1.69
C SER A 50 2.20 18.84 -3.04
N ASP A 51 3.35 18.16 -3.05
CA ASP A 51 4.01 17.54 -4.20
C ASP A 51 3.95 16.00 -4.13
N LEU A 52 2.84 15.46 -3.61
CA LEU A 52 2.60 14.02 -3.50
C LEU A 52 2.95 13.25 -4.78
N GLU A 53 3.93 12.36 -4.69
CA GLU A 53 4.32 11.49 -5.78
C GLU A 53 3.31 10.33 -5.93
N TRP A 54 2.85 10.08 -7.16
CA TRP A 54 1.76 9.14 -7.41
C TRP A 54 2.11 8.07 -8.45
N TRP A 55 1.93 6.82 -8.07
CA TRP A 55 2.11 5.66 -8.94
C TRP A 55 0.83 4.82 -8.97
N PHE A 56 0.32 4.53 -10.16
CA PHE A 56 -0.89 3.71 -10.32
C PHE A 56 -0.60 2.44 -11.13
N HIS A 57 -1.01 1.30 -10.58
CA HIS A 57 -0.87 -0.02 -11.19
C HIS A 57 -2.22 -0.75 -11.16
N GLY A 58 -2.98 -0.63 -12.25
CA GLY A 58 -4.26 -1.33 -12.36
C GLY A 58 -4.96 -1.02 -13.67
N PRO A 59 -6.19 -1.52 -13.85
CA PRO A 59 -7.03 -1.14 -14.97
C PRO A 59 -7.29 0.38 -14.97
N PRO A 60 -7.23 1.09 -16.12
CA PRO A 60 -7.40 2.55 -16.17
C PRO A 60 -8.69 3.07 -15.53
N GLN A 61 -9.76 2.27 -15.53
CA GLN A 61 -11.05 2.62 -14.92
C GLN A 61 -11.05 2.61 -13.38
N CYS A 62 -9.99 2.09 -12.75
CA CYS A 62 -9.90 1.93 -11.29
C CYS A 62 -9.12 3.06 -10.59
N GLN A 63 -8.89 4.20 -11.23
CA GLN A 63 -8.19 5.37 -10.65
C GLN A 63 -9.06 6.15 -9.64
N TYR A 64 -9.64 5.44 -8.67
CA TYR A 64 -10.60 5.99 -7.73
C TYR A 64 -9.98 7.00 -6.78
N MET A 65 -8.81 6.71 -6.18
CA MET A 65 -8.25 7.60 -5.14
C MET A 65 -7.81 8.92 -5.76
N MET A 66 -7.18 8.86 -6.94
CA MET A 66 -6.80 10.05 -7.69
C MET A 66 -8.04 10.90 -7.99
N SER A 67 -9.13 10.27 -8.42
CA SER A 67 -10.37 10.97 -8.71
C SER A 67 -10.98 11.63 -7.46
N VAL A 68 -10.91 10.98 -6.29
CA VAL A 68 -11.38 11.53 -5.02
C VAL A 68 -10.52 12.69 -4.54
N LEU A 69 -9.20 12.55 -4.56
CA LEU A 69 -8.28 13.59 -4.08
C LEU A 69 -8.21 14.82 -4.99
N THR A 70 -8.47 14.65 -6.29
CA THR A 70 -8.57 15.77 -7.25
C THR A 70 -9.98 16.32 -7.41
N GLY A 71 -10.98 15.74 -6.73
CA GLY A 71 -12.38 16.15 -6.83
C GLY A 71 -13.03 15.86 -8.19
N LYS A 72 -12.46 14.96 -9.00
CA LYS A 72 -13.03 14.50 -10.27
C LYS A 72 -14.18 13.50 -10.11
N SER A 73 -14.26 12.85 -8.95
CA SER A 73 -15.31 11.87 -8.62
C SER A 73 -16.05 12.30 -7.36
N VAL A 74 -17.32 11.92 -7.28
CA VAL A 74 -18.10 12.05 -6.05
C VAL A 74 -17.72 10.89 -5.14
N HIS A 75 -17.53 11.15 -3.84
CA HIS A 75 -17.16 10.14 -2.82
C HIS A 75 -18.04 8.86 -2.83
N THR A 76 -19.22 8.90 -3.46
CA THR A 76 -20.14 7.77 -3.60
C THR A 76 -19.69 6.70 -4.61
N ASP A 77 -18.78 7.00 -5.52
CA ASP A 77 -18.44 6.11 -6.64
C ASP A 77 -17.56 4.92 -6.20
N PHE A 78 -16.79 5.08 -5.12
CA PHE A 78 -15.93 4.05 -4.57
C PHE A 78 -15.60 4.33 -3.11
N ARG A 79 -15.70 3.32 -2.23
CA ARG A 79 -15.39 3.52 -0.80
C ARG A 79 -14.12 2.79 -0.38
N PHE A 80 -13.14 3.55 0.09
CA PHE A 80 -11.90 3.04 0.65
C PHE A 80 -12.08 2.49 2.08
N LYS A 81 -12.67 1.30 2.21
CA LYS A 81 -12.76 0.59 3.50
C LYS A 81 -11.58 -0.36 3.69
N PRO A 82 -10.49 0.05 4.35
CA PRO A 82 -9.37 -0.84 4.62
C PRO A 82 -9.82 -1.99 5.52
N ARG A 83 -9.39 -3.21 5.18
CA ARG A 83 -9.58 -4.39 6.03
C ARG A 83 -8.35 -4.71 6.85
N ARG A 84 -7.18 -4.34 6.33
CA ARG A 84 -5.91 -4.47 7.04
C ARG A 84 -5.03 -3.27 6.75
N ILE A 85 -4.30 -2.85 7.78
CA ILE A 85 -3.30 -1.80 7.70
C ILE A 85 -2.06 -2.29 8.44
N GLU A 86 -0.92 -2.33 7.75
CA GLU A 86 0.36 -2.79 8.28
C GLU A 86 1.45 -1.76 8.05
N VAL A 87 2.45 -1.77 8.93
CA VAL A 87 3.63 -0.90 8.82
C VAL A 87 4.84 -1.74 8.49
N VAL A 88 5.60 -1.30 7.49
CA VAL A 88 6.83 -1.94 7.05
C VAL A 88 7.88 -0.86 6.84
N GLY A 89 8.66 -0.54 7.87
CA GLY A 89 9.61 0.57 7.80
C GLY A 89 8.87 1.89 7.57
N ASP A 90 9.27 2.65 6.55
CA ASP A 90 8.66 3.94 6.22
C ASP A 90 7.38 3.80 5.38
N TYR A 91 6.95 2.58 5.11
CA TYR A 91 5.73 2.27 4.36
C TYR A 91 4.59 1.88 5.28
N VAL A 92 3.41 2.41 4.99
CA VAL A 92 2.15 1.92 5.54
C VAL A 92 1.33 1.34 4.41
N ILE A 93 0.99 0.07 4.53
CA ILE A 93 0.27 -0.69 3.51
C ILE A 93 -1.16 -0.86 4.00
N ALA A 94 -2.11 -0.35 3.23
CA ALA A 94 -3.53 -0.56 3.45
C ALA A 94 -4.09 -1.43 2.31
N GLU A 95 -4.84 -2.47 2.66
CA GLU A 95 -5.51 -3.34 1.68
C GLU A 95 -7.00 -3.46 1.98
N GLY A 96 -7.77 -3.61 0.92
CA GLY A 96 -9.22 -3.78 0.99
C GLY A 96 -9.80 -4.23 -0.33
N TRP A 97 -11.10 -4.43 -0.33
CA TRP A 97 -11.86 -4.71 -1.54
C TRP A 97 -13.29 -4.19 -1.39
N GLU A 98 -13.88 -3.80 -2.52
CA GLU A 98 -15.30 -3.44 -2.61
C GLU A 98 -16.03 -4.48 -3.45
N GLU A 99 -16.99 -5.17 -2.82
CA GLU A 99 -17.79 -6.25 -3.40
C GLU A 99 -16.93 -7.31 -4.11
N GLU A 100 -17.29 -7.74 -5.32
CA GLU A 100 -16.53 -8.74 -6.09
C GLU A 100 -15.59 -8.13 -7.14
N ASN A 101 -15.60 -6.80 -7.33
CA ASN A 101 -15.08 -6.20 -8.56
C ASN A 101 -13.77 -5.42 -8.41
N ALA A 102 -13.36 -5.06 -7.19
CA ALA A 102 -12.15 -4.25 -6.99
C ALA A 102 -11.40 -4.64 -5.71
N TYR A 103 -10.27 -5.33 -5.89
CA TYR A 103 -9.24 -5.51 -4.87
C TYR A 103 -8.22 -4.40 -5.00
N TRP A 104 -7.82 -3.82 -3.87
CA TRP A 104 -6.84 -2.74 -3.86
C TRP A 104 -5.82 -2.88 -2.74
N VAL A 105 -4.61 -2.45 -3.04
CA VAL A 105 -3.52 -2.25 -2.09
C VAL A 105 -2.96 -0.85 -2.31
N HIS A 106 -2.91 -0.05 -1.25
CA HIS A 106 -2.30 1.26 -1.24
C HIS A 106 -1.05 1.21 -0.37
N VAL A 107 0.07 1.55 -0.97
CA VAL A 107 1.35 1.70 -0.27
C VAL A 107 1.59 3.20 -0.11
N TRP A 108 1.55 3.64 1.14
CA TRP A 108 1.81 5.01 1.53
C TRP A 108 3.24 5.12 2.05
N THR A 109 4.05 5.99 1.46
CA THR A 109 5.40 6.28 1.97
C THR A 109 5.32 7.53 2.83
N LEU A 110 5.82 7.45 4.06
CA LEU A 110 5.86 8.57 4.98
C LEU A 110 7.30 9.01 5.23
N LYS A 111 7.47 10.32 5.38
CA LYS A 111 8.70 10.95 5.85
C LYS A 111 8.32 12.00 6.87
N ASP A 112 8.94 11.97 8.05
CA ASP A 112 8.66 12.91 9.14
C ASP A 112 7.15 13.03 9.46
N HIS A 113 6.43 11.91 9.36
CA HIS A 113 4.97 11.77 9.55
C HIS A 113 4.07 12.43 8.48
N ALA A 114 4.63 12.98 7.41
CA ALA A 114 3.90 13.44 6.24
C ALA A 114 3.91 12.39 5.13
N ILE A 115 2.80 12.28 4.39
CA ILE A 115 2.71 11.33 3.27
C ILE A 115 3.27 11.99 2.02
N ILE A 116 4.37 11.43 1.52
CA ILE A 116 5.12 11.98 0.37
C ILE A 116 4.85 11.21 -0.93
N GLN A 117 4.41 9.97 -0.84
CA GLN A 117 4.13 9.13 -2.00
C GLN A 117 2.96 8.19 -1.75
N LEU A 118 2.14 8.00 -2.78
CA LEU A 118 1.18 6.92 -2.88
C LEU A 118 1.50 6.02 -4.08
N THR A 119 1.54 4.72 -3.83
CA THR A 119 1.54 3.70 -4.89
C THR A 119 0.31 2.82 -4.76
N GLU A 120 -0.52 2.82 -5.80
CA GLU A 120 -1.77 2.08 -5.85
C GLU A 120 -1.66 0.83 -6.72
N TYR A 121 -2.25 -0.25 -6.23
CA TYR A 121 -2.40 -1.51 -6.95
C TYR A 121 -3.88 -1.91 -6.96
N PHE A 122 -4.47 -2.06 -8.14
CA PHE A 122 -5.86 -2.49 -8.30
C PHE A 122 -5.95 -3.77 -9.14
N ASN A 123 -6.68 -4.78 -8.65
CA ASN A 123 -6.89 -6.06 -9.32
C ASN A 123 -5.60 -6.69 -9.86
N THR A 124 -4.51 -6.55 -9.09
CA THR A 124 -3.20 -7.14 -9.38
C THR A 124 -2.77 -8.02 -8.19
N TRP A 125 -2.01 -9.08 -8.47
CA TRP A 125 -1.44 -9.92 -7.42
C TRP A 125 -0.10 -9.30 -6.96
N LEU A 126 -0.05 -8.82 -5.71
CA LEU A 126 1.14 -8.23 -5.12
C LEU A 126 1.75 -9.19 -4.09
N SER A 127 3.06 -9.44 -4.18
CA SER A 127 3.81 -10.14 -3.15
C SER A 127 4.77 -9.17 -2.48
N VAL A 128 4.50 -8.80 -1.23
CA VAL A 128 5.41 -7.97 -0.43
C VAL A 128 6.41 -8.89 0.25
N ARG A 129 7.70 -8.72 -0.08
CA ARG A 129 8.79 -9.39 0.64
C ARG A 129 9.60 -8.35 1.38
N ASN A 130 9.69 -8.51 2.70
CA ASN A 130 10.64 -7.77 3.51
C ASN A 130 12.03 -8.35 3.25
N ILE A 131 12.73 -7.78 2.27
CA ILE A 131 14.11 -8.14 1.97
C ILE A 131 14.96 -7.40 3.00
N ARG A 132 15.19 -8.02 4.16
CA ARG A 132 16.23 -7.53 5.08
C ARG A 132 17.56 -7.65 4.34
N PRO A 133 18.32 -6.58 4.17
CA PRO A 133 19.58 -6.67 3.46
C PRO A 133 20.61 -7.36 4.37
N SER A 134 21.12 -8.51 3.96
CA SER A 134 22.58 -8.67 3.98
C SER A 134 23.10 -7.93 2.74
N ASN A 135 23.16 -6.60 2.82
CA ASN A 135 23.48 -5.65 1.74
C ASN A 135 22.56 -5.66 0.49
N GLY A 136 21.98 -4.49 0.17
CA GLY A 136 21.49 -4.16 -1.18
C GLY A 136 19.97 -4.03 -1.34
N GLU A 137 19.52 -2.78 -1.48
CA GLU A 137 18.28 -2.25 -2.10
C GLU A 137 16.91 -2.90 -1.81
N VAL A 138 16.02 -2.08 -1.25
CA VAL A 138 14.58 -2.38 -1.10
C VAL A 138 13.90 -2.17 -2.45
N GLY A 139 13.64 -3.26 -3.17
CA GLY A 139 12.89 -3.25 -4.42
C GLY A 139 11.51 -3.87 -4.26
N MET A 140 10.44 -3.09 -4.45
CA MET A 140 9.08 -3.62 -4.67
C MET A 140 8.96 -4.03 -6.14
N LYS A 141 8.68 -5.31 -6.41
CA LYS A 141 8.47 -5.79 -7.79
C LYS A 141 7.03 -6.25 -7.99
N ALA A 142 6.25 -5.47 -8.74
CA ALA A 142 4.96 -5.92 -9.26
C ALA A 142 5.21 -6.97 -10.35
N ILE A 143 4.54 -8.13 -10.25
CA ILE A 143 4.55 -9.15 -11.30
C ILE A 143 3.23 -9.02 -12.07
N PRO A 144 3.25 -8.70 -13.37
CA PRO A 144 2.02 -8.68 -14.17
C PRO A 144 1.39 -10.08 -14.16
N CYS A 145 0.10 -10.19 -13.84
CA CYS A 145 -0.61 -11.44 -14.08
C CYS A 145 -0.58 -11.71 -15.59
N GLY A 146 -0.21 -12.94 -15.98
CA GLY A 146 0.01 -13.31 -17.38
C GLY A 146 -1.15 -12.91 -18.28
N ARG A 147 -0.83 -12.53 -19.53
CA ARG A 147 -1.84 -12.28 -20.58
C ARG A 147 -2.70 -13.54 -20.74
N ALA A 148 -3.89 -13.55 -20.18
CA ALA A 148 -4.93 -14.45 -20.63
C ALA A 148 -5.30 -14.04 -22.06
N ASN A 149 -4.96 -14.88 -23.03
CA ASN A 149 -5.43 -14.75 -24.39
C ASN A 149 -6.94 -15.06 -24.41
N PRO A 150 -7.81 -14.17 -24.91
CA PRO A 150 -9.25 -14.40 -24.93
C PRO A 150 -9.69 -15.62 -25.76
N ARG A 151 -8.77 -16.28 -26.49
CA ARG A 151 -9.06 -17.53 -27.23
C ARG A 151 -8.87 -18.84 -26.44
N THR A 152 -8.42 -18.83 -25.19
CA THR A 152 -8.19 -20.08 -24.42
C THR A 152 -9.21 -20.35 -23.31
N LEU A 153 -10.32 -19.61 -23.24
CA LEU A 153 -11.36 -19.76 -22.22
C LEU A 153 -12.31 -20.97 -22.41
N HIS A 154 -12.14 -21.81 -23.43
CA HIS A 154 -13.05 -22.94 -23.67
C HIS A 154 -12.56 -24.34 -23.29
N THR A 155 -11.35 -24.48 -22.75
CA THR A 155 -10.87 -25.80 -22.32
C THR A 155 -9.88 -25.69 -21.18
N ALA A 156 -10.38 -25.60 -19.96
CA ALA A 156 -9.66 -26.11 -18.78
C ALA A 156 -10.71 -26.55 -17.75
N PRO A 157 -10.73 -27.82 -17.32
CA PRO A 157 -11.68 -28.27 -16.31
C PRO A 157 -11.28 -27.71 -14.94
N TYR A 158 -12.29 -27.33 -14.17
CA TYR A 158 -12.16 -26.99 -12.75
C TYR A 158 -11.44 -28.12 -12.00
N GLN A 159 -10.29 -27.81 -11.40
CA GLN A 159 -9.76 -28.59 -10.28
C GLN A 159 -9.56 -27.63 -9.11
N GLY A 160 -10.51 -27.69 -8.16
CA GLY A 160 -10.34 -27.10 -6.84
C GLY A 160 -9.43 -27.98 -6.00
N PHE A 161 -8.69 -27.36 -5.08
CA PHE A 161 -7.97 -28.07 -4.03
C PHE A 161 -8.10 -27.32 -2.71
N TYR A 162 -8.52 -28.09 -1.71
CA TYR A 162 -8.26 -27.88 -0.29
C TYR A 162 -6.75 -27.96 -0.01
#